data_AF-A0A2P6FL81-F1
#
_entry.id   AF-A0A2P6FL81-F1
#
_cell.length_a   1.000
_cell.length_b   1.000
_cell.length_c   1.000
_cell.angle_alpha   90.00
_cell.angle_beta   90.00
_cell.angle_gamma   90.00
#
_symmetry.space_group_name_H-M   'P 1'
#
loop_
_entity.id
_entity.type
_entity.pdbx_description
1 polymer ?
#
loop_
_entity_poly.entity_id
_entity_poly.type
_entity_poly.pdbx_seq_one_letter_code
_entity_poly.pdbx_strand_id
1 'polypeptide(L)'
;MTSLFQILSAILNIFSFLIIFDVILSFLIQFGVLDKRNQIVSQLWISIRNIMEPIYSRVRSFLPNTIGFDLAPALLLFVIFAVRVIISNNFY
;
A
#
# COMPACT_ATOMS: atom_id res chain seq x y z
N MET A 1 20.44 0.83 -20.34
CA MET A 1 19.89 0.00 -19.26
C MET A 1 18.43 0.40 -18.96
N THR A 2 17.56 0.42 -19.97
CA THR A 2 16.17 0.90 -19.84
C THR A 2 15.19 -0.21 -19.46
N SER A 3 15.47 -1.47 -19.83
CA SER A 3 14.64 -2.63 -19.51
C SER A 3 14.57 -2.93 -18.02
N LEU A 4 15.70 -2.83 -17.29
CA LEU A 4 15.73 -3.04 -15.84
C LEU A 4 14.88 -1.98 -15.10
N PHE A 5 14.98 -0.71 -15.53
CA PHE A 5 14.16 0.38 -15.02
C PHE A 5 12.66 0.14 -15.26
N GLN A 6 12.29 -0.33 -16.45
CA GLN A 6 10.90 -0.64 -16.81
C GLN A 6 10.33 -1.78 -15.95
N ILE A 7 11.10 -2.86 -15.74
CA ILE A 7 10.67 -3.98 -14.89
C ILE A 7 10.49 -3.51 -13.44
N LEU A 8 11.45 -2.75 -12.90
CA LEU A 8 11.34 -2.21 -11.54
C LEU A 8 10.14 -1.25 -11.40
N SER A 9 9.92 -0.40 -12.38
CA SER A 9 8.78 0.52 -12.42
C SER A 9 7.45 -0.22 -12.50
N ALA A 10 7.39 -1.33 -13.24
CA ALA A 10 6.22 -2.20 -13.30
C ALA A 10 5.92 -2.84 -11.94
N ILE A 11 6.94 -3.34 -11.24
CA ILE A 11 6.80 -3.88 -9.88
C ILE A 11 6.29 -2.80 -8.92
N LEU A 12 6.89 -1.61 -8.93
CA LEU A 12 6.43 -0.48 -8.10
C LEU A 12 4.98 -0.08 -8.41
N ASN A 13 4.54 -0.18 -9.67
CA ASN A 13 3.15 0.04 -10.07
C ASN A 13 2.19 -0.99 -9.45
N ILE A 14 2.55 -2.27 -9.51
CA ILE A 14 1.76 -3.34 -8.91
C ILE A 14 1.61 -3.12 -7.41
N PHE A 15 2.70 -2.81 -6.71
CA PHE A 15 2.66 -2.48 -5.28
C PHE A 15 1.79 -1.26 -5.00
N SER A 16 1.91 -0.19 -5.79
CA SER A 16 1.07 1.01 -5.64
C SER A 16 -0.41 0.68 -5.77
N PHE A 17 -0.78 -0.16 -6.75
CA PHE A 17 -2.16 -0.59 -6.94
C PHE A 17 -2.69 -1.41 -5.77
N LEU A 18 -1.88 -2.33 -5.22
CA LEU A 18 -2.26 -3.11 -4.04
C LEU A 18 -2.50 -2.22 -2.81
N ILE A 19 -1.66 -1.21 -2.60
CA ILE A 19 -1.83 -0.27 -1.49
C ILE A 19 -3.09 0.58 -1.68
N ILE A 20 -3.35 1.07 -2.89
CA ILE A 20 -4.59 1.80 -3.20
C ILE A 20 -5.81 0.91 -2.93
N PHE A 21 -5.76 -0.36 -3.34
CA PHE A 21 -6.84 -1.31 -3.09
C PHE A 21 -7.09 -1.53 -1.60
N ASP A 22 -6.03 -1.71 -0.79
CA ASP A 22 -6.12 -1.83 0.67
C ASP A 22 -6.68 -0.56 1.33
N VAL A 23 -6.31 0.64 0.88
CA VAL A 23 -6.87 1.91 1.36
C VAL A 23 -8.36 2.03 1.06
N ILE A 24 -8.77 1.71 -0.16
CA ILE A 24 -10.19 1.73 -0.54
C ILE A 24 -10.97 0.71 0.30
N LEU A 25 -10.46 -0.52 0.43
CA LEU A 25 -11.09 -1.56 1.25
C LEU A 25 -11.19 -1.12 2.72
N SER A 26 -10.19 -0.40 3.22
CA SER A 26 -10.17 0.18 4.57
C SER A 26 -11.29 1.19 4.76
N PHE A 27 -11.46 2.11 3.82
CA PHE A 27 -12.54 3.07 3.86
C PHE A 27 -13.91 2.42 3.73
N LEU A 28 -14.09 1.49 2.79
CA LEU A 28 -15.36 0.79 2.60
C LEU A 28 -15.80 0.07 3.88
N ILE A 29 -14.85 -0.56 4.57
CA ILE A 29 -15.14 -1.21 5.84
C ILE A 29 -15.42 -0.19 6.95
N GLN A 30 -14.65 0.90 7.03
CA GLN A 30 -14.79 1.90 8.09
C GLN A 30 -16.07 2.71 7.96
N PHE A 31 -16.54 2.96 6.73
CA PHE A 31 -17.83 3.57 6.45
C PHE A 31 -19.00 2.58 6.48
N GLY A 32 -18.76 1.30 6.82
CA GLY A 32 -19.81 0.29 6.91
C GLY A 32 -20.42 -0.14 5.57
N VAL A 33 -19.80 0.22 4.44
CA VAL A 33 -20.21 -0.24 3.10
C VAL A 33 -19.93 -1.73 2.95
N LEU A 34 -18.83 -2.21 3.52
CA LEU A 34 -18.49 -3.63 3.56
C LEU A 34 -18.53 -4.15 5.00
N ASP A 35 -19.32 -5.21 5.20
CA ASP A 35 -19.41 -5.87 6.50
C ASP A 35 -18.24 -6.85 6.71
N LYS A 36 -17.38 -6.55 7.70
CA LYS A 36 -16.29 -7.42 8.14
C LYS A 36 -16.77 -8.78 8.66
N ARG A 37 -18.05 -8.91 9.04
CA ARG A 37 -18.63 -10.18 9.49
C ARG A 37 -18.83 -11.16 8.34
N ASN A 38 -18.87 -10.67 7.10
CA ASN A 38 -18.90 -11.54 5.94
C ASN A 38 -17.54 -12.22 5.75
N GLN A 39 -17.53 -13.56 5.77
CA GLN A 39 -16.33 -14.37 5.65
C GLN A 39 -15.51 -14.07 4.39
N ILE A 40 -16.17 -13.76 3.27
CA ILE A 40 -15.49 -13.44 2.00
C ILE A 40 -14.72 -12.12 2.12
N VAL A 41 -15.38 -11.07 2.63
CA VAL A 41 -14.78 -9.74 2.81
C VAL A 41 -13.63 -9.83 3.82
N SER A 42 -13.84 -10.52 4.93
CA SER A 42 -12.83 -10.72 5.97
C SER A 42 -11.62 -11.48 5.43
N GLN A 43 -11.82 -12.55 4.66
CA GLN A 43 -10.71 -13.30 4.07
C GLN A 43 -9.92 -12.46 3.07
N LEU A 44 -10.57 -11.72 2.18
CA LEU A 44 -9.89 -10.84 1.22
C LEU A 44 -9.06 -9.78 1.95
N TRP A 45 -9.69 -9.12 2.91
CA TRP A 45 -9.05 -8.12 3.77
C TRP A 45 -7.81 -8.65 4.48
N ILE A 46 -7.95 -9.78 5.19
CA ILE A 46 -6.84 -10.41 5.92
C ILE A 46 -5.74 -10.85 4.96
N SER A 47 -6.10 -11.43 3.81
CA SER A 47 -5.12 -11.90 2.82
C SER A 47 -4.26 -10.77 2.29
N ILE A 48 -4.88 -9.65 1.90
CA ILE A 48 -4.17 -8.46 1.40
C ILE A 48 -3.31 -7.87 2.51
N ARG A 49 -3.89 -7.73 3.70
CA ARG A 49 -3.22 -7.12 4.84
C ARG A 49 -2.01 -7.94 5.28
N ASN A 50 -2.10 -9.26 5.35
CA ASN A 50 -0.98 -10.14 5.69
C ASN A 50 0.20 -10.00 4.72
N ILE A 51 -0.07 -9.79 3.43
CA ILE A 51 0.98 -9.59 2.42
C ILE A 51 1.66 -8.22 2.63
N MET A 52 0.90 -7.19 2.99
CA MET A 52 1.41 -5.83 3.18
C MET A 52 1.97 -5.56 4.59
N GLU A 53 1.55 -6.31 5.60
CA GLU A 53 1.90 -6.15 7.02
C GLU A 53 3.41 -6.13 7.32
N PRO A 54 4.28 -6.96 6.72
CA PRO A 54 5.73 -6.84 6.93
C PRO A 54 6.31 -5.51 6.42
N ILE A 55 5.65 -4.88 5.43
CA ILE A 55 6.05 -3.58 4.91
C ILE A 55 5.43 -2.47 5.77
N TYR A 56 4.12 -2.55 6.04
CA TYR A 56 3.40 -1.56 6.84
C TYR A 56 3.89 -1.49 8.28
N SER A 57 4.26 -2.61 8.91
CA SER A 57 4.83 -2.61 10.27
C SER A 57 6.11 -1.79 10.36
N ARG A 58 6.99 -1.92 9.37
CA ARG A 58 8.22 -1.11 9.26
C ARG A 58 7.93 0.36 8.97
N VAL A 59 6.92 0.66 8.16
CA VAL A 59 6.52 2.04 7.91
C VAL A 59 5.90 2.66 9.16
N ARG A 60 5.09 1.89 9.90
CA ARG A 60 4.41 2.33 11.11
C ARG A 60 5.37 2.61 12.26
N SER A 61 6.55 1.99 12.31
CA SER A 61 7.57 2.37 13.31
C SER A 61 8.14 3.78 13.12
N PHE A 62 7.99 4.38 11.94
CA PHE A 62 8.35 5.77 11.68
C PHE A 62 7.18 6.74 11.89
N LEU A 63 5.95 6.22 12.03
CA LEU A 63 4.76 7.03 12.22
C LEU A 63 4.43 7.13 13.73
N PRO A 64 3.96 8.30 14.21
CA PRO A 64 3.36 8.38 15.53
C PRO A 64 2.12 7.49 15.58
N ASN A 65 1.78 6.96 16.76
CA ASN A 65 0.61 6.10 16.96
C ASN A 65 -0.68 6.84 16.56
N THR A 66 -1.19 6.58 15.36
CA THR A 66 -2.46 7.15 14.90
C THR A 66 -3.64 6.33 15.39
N ILE A 67 -4.53 6.98 16.13
CA ILE A 67 -5.76 6.36 16.65
C ILE A 67 -6.81 6.39 15.54
N GLY A 68 -7.36 5.23 15.20
CA GLY A 68 -8.55 5.10 14.34
C GLY A 68 -8.32 5.19 12.83
N PHE A 69 -7.16 5.66 12.37
CA PHE A 69 -6.80 5.73 10.94
C PHE A 69 -5.35 5.29 10.71
N ASP A 70 -5.14 4.39 9.75
CA ASP A 70 -3.81 3.90 9.40
C ASP A 70 -3.16 4.81 8.37
N LEU A 71 -2.15 5.58 8.78
CA LEU A 71 -1.37 6.43 7.87
C LEU A 71 -0.27 5.65 7.12
N ALA A 72 0.02 4.41 7.51
CA ALA A 72 1.09 3.63 6.90
C ALA A 72 0.91 3.42 5.38
N PRO A 73 -0.29 3.09 4.87
CA PRO A 73 -0.52 2.95 3.44
C PRO A 73 -0.26 4.25 2.66
N ALA A 74 -0.71 5.40 3.20
CA ALA A 74 -0.53 6.70 2.58
C ALA A 74 0.95 7.10 2.52
N LEU A 75 1.69 6.88 3.62
CA LEU A 75 3.12 7.14 3.65
C LEU A 75 3.88 6.20 2.70
N LEU A 76 3.50 4.92 2.63
CA LEU A 76 4.14 3.98 1.71
C LEU A 76 3.92 4.36 0.24
N LEU A 77 2.72 4.82 -0.13
CA LEU A 77 2.45 5.36 -1.47
C LEU A 77 3.34 6.56 -1.78
N PHE A 78 3.50 7.48 -0.83
CA PHE A 78 4.38 8.63 -0.99
C PHE A 78 5.84 8.21 -1.20
N VAL A 79 6.34 7.25 -0.42
CA VAL A 79 7.71 6.72 -0.57
C VAL A 79 7.90 6.05 -1.92
N ILE A 80 6.94 5.24 -2.39
CA ILE A 80 7.00 4.60 -3.71
C ILE A 80 7.04 5.65 -4.83
N PHE A 81 6.22 6.70 -4.71
CA PHE A 81 6.22 7.81 -5.65
C PHE A 81 7.58 8.54 -5.66
N ALA A 82 8.12 8.88 -4.49
CA ALA A 82 9.42 9.54 -4.36
C ALA A 82 10.54 8.69 -4.98
N VAL A 83 10.58 7.39 -4.68
CA VAL A 83 11.54 6.44 -5.25
C VAL A 83 11.41 6.41 -6.78
N ARG A 84 10.20 6.39 -7.32
CA ARG A 84 9.99 6.42 -8.78
C ARG A 84 10.53 7.69 -9.42
N VAL A 85 10.26 8.86 -8.83
CA VAL A 85 10.76 10.15 -9.34
C VAL A 85 12.28 10.19 -9.34
N ILE A 86 12.90 9.77 -8.23
CA ILE A 86 14.37 9.74 -8.09
C ILE A 86 14.96 8.81 -9.16
N ILE A 87 14.46 7.58 -9.27
CA ILE A 87 14.98 6.63 -10.25
C ILE A 87 14.77 7.18 -11.68
N SER A 88 13.58 7.67 -12.01
CA SER A 88 13.30 8.21 -13.35
C SER A 88 14.22 9.37 -13.72
N ASN A 89 14.57 10.24 -12.77
CA ASN A 89 15.42 11.41 -13.03
C ASN A 89 16.92 11.07 -13.11
N ASN A 90 17.36 9.96 -12.50
CA ASN A 90 18.77 9.54 -12.54
C ASN A 90 19.08 8.60 -13.73
N PHE A 91 18.06 7.98 -14.33
CA PHE A 91 18.22 7.10 -15.49
C PHE A 91 17.93 7.80 -16.84
N TYR A 92 17.46 9.05 -16.81
CA TYR A 92 17.42 9.97 -17.94
C TYR A 92 18.68 10.82 -17.96
#